data_AF-A0A925LP55-F1
#
_entry.id   AF-A0A925LP55-F1
#
_cell.length_a   1.000
_cell.length_b   1.000
_cell.length_c   1.000
_cell.angle_alpha   90.00
_cell.angle_beta   90.00
_cell.angle_gamma   90.00
#
_symmetry.space_group_name_H-M   'P 1'
#
loop_
_entity.id
_entity.type
_entity.pdbx_description
1 polymer ?
#
loop_
_entity_poly.entity_id
_entity_poly.type
_entity_poly.pdbx_seq_one_letter_code
_entity_poly.pdbx_strand_id
1 'polypeptide(L)'
;MFCFVCRHKEWSGFAAAVLLLLVLLLWPVIQDQQEAGLPQPVVMASVRPVAMQTCAECHAKEVGEFKNAPHNQTLRTPLEIDARQFFGNQTVRIGDVESTWSLRHPGQSLWLNSSAYPSAIQIDWLFGSGSHAITPVSVNLDADGRTGLIEHHVSWYPDAGLAATLGVTDSHQITAGIKAVGEGLRHPEAIECFGCHATHLPIRDGQLVQSEIMPGVQCARCHVQTHEHVAAMQNGNHETFMADCTRLSPLESINRCGECHRRADQMTADELTPTNNLLIRFAPVGISQSACFQQQDAVQAVLGAKKQFNCTYCHDPHQPASRDAGFYVDRCLECHGSQPGQASLCRSQPMTSQCLSCHMPPVEVQKHLRFTDHWIRIRGDSEQATQPVPQ
;
A
#
# COMPACT_ATOMS: atom_id res chain seq x y z
N MET A 1 24.79 7.35 73.54
CA MET A 1 23.96 6.27 72.97
C MET A 1 22.63 6.87 72.54
N PHE A 2 22.54 7.39 71.30
CA PHE A 2 21.29 7.73 70.62
C PHE A 2 21.46 7.36 69.15
N CYS A 3 20.56 6.51 68.67
CA CYS A 3 20.65 5.70 67.47
C CYS A 3 20.26 6.54 66.23
N PHE A 4 21.19 6.74 65.29
CA PHE A 4 21.01 7.55 64.08
C PHE A 4 20.50 6.75 62.87
N VAL A 5 19.87 5.58 63.08
CA VAL A 5 19.54 4.63 62.00
C VAL A 5 18.07 4.66 61.56
N CYS A 6 17.18 5.37 62.25
CA CYS A 6 15.74 5.31 61.92
C CYS A 6 15.23 6.35 60.89
N ARG A 7 16.03 7.34 60.46
CA ARG A 7 15.50 8.44 59.62
C ARG A 7 15.50 8.19 58.11
N HIS A 8 16.15 7.13 57.64
CA HIS A 8 16.20 6.81 56.21
C HIS A 8 14.97 6.04 55.68
N LYS A 9 14.16 5.44 56.56
CA LYS A 9 13.05 4.55 56.15
C LYS A 9 11.74 5.30 55.86
N GLU A 10 11.57 6.51 56.38
CA GLU A 10 10.37 7.34 56.14
C GLU A 10 10.48 8.15 54.85
N TRP A 11 11.69 8.58 54.48
CA TRP A 11 11.96 9.32 53.23
C TRP A 11 11.83 8.44 51.99
N SER A 12 12.13 7.14 52.10
CA SER A 12 11.98 6.20 50.99
C SER A 12 10.50 5.91 50.67
N GLY A 13 9.64 5.83 51.68
CA GLY A 13 8.19 5.66 51.50
C GLY A 13 7.53 6.89 50.86
N PHE A 14 7.93 8.10 51.28
CA PHE A 14 7.40 9.34 50.72
C PHE A 14 7.85 9.57 49.27
N ALA A 15 9.12 9.31 48.96
CA ALA A 15 9.64 9.38 47.60
C ALA A 15 8.95 8.37 46.67
N ALA A 16 8.69 7.14 47.14
CA ALA A 16 7.97 6.12 46.39
C ALA A 16 6.50 6.52 46.11
N ALA A 17 5.81 7.11 47.09
CA ALA A 17 4.44 7.57 46.93
C ALA A 17 4.33 8.74 45.93
N VAL A 18 5.28 9.67 45.93
CA VAL A 18 5.34 10.78 44.97
C VAL A 18 5.63 10.27 43.55
N LEU A 19 6.55 9.31 43.39
CA LEU A 19 6.81 8.67 42.10
C LEU A 19 5.59 7.94 41.54
N LEU A 20 4.85 7.23 42.40
CA LEU A 20 3.65 6.50 41.99
C LEU A 20 2.52 7.46 41.56
N LEU A 21 2.36 8.58 42.28
CA LEU A 21 1.43 9.65 41.91
C LEU A 21 1.82 10.34 40.59
N LEU A 22 3.11 10.59 40.37
CA LEU A 22 3.59 11.15 39.09
C LEU A 22 3.36 10.18 37.94
N VAL A 23 3.61 8.88 38.14
CA VAL A 23 3.31 7.85 37.13
C VAL A 23 1.81 7.80 36.85
N LEU A 24 0.94 7.81 37.85
CA LEU A 24 -0.52 7.80 37.66
C LEU A 24 -1.05 9.08 36.99
N LEU A 25 -0.47 10.24 37.29
CA LEU A 25 -0.85 11.52 36.66
C LEU A 25 -0.34 11.64 35.22
N LEU A 26 0.82 11.06 34.92
CA LEU A 26 1.40 11.04 33.58
C LEU A 26 0.89 9.87 32.74
N TRP A 27 0.34 8.82 33.34
CA TRP A 27 -0.19 7.64 32.65
C TRP A 27 -1.22 7.96 31.55
N PRO A 28 -2.23 8.82 31.77
CA PRO A 28 -3.16 9.18 30.70
C PRO A 28 -2.49 10.00 29.59
N VAL A 29 -1.50 10.84 29.89
CA VAL A 29 -0.73 11.61 28.89
C VAL A 29 0.19 10.68 28.07
N ILE A 30 0.76 9.65 28.71
CA ILE A 30 1.57 8.62 28.06
C ILE A 30 0.69 7.71 27.19
N GLN A 31 -0.53 7.37 27.64
CA GLN A 31 -1.50 6.64 26.81
C GLN A 31 -1.96 7.46 25.61
N ASP A 32 -2.24 8.76 25.78
CA ASP A 32 -2.65 9.65 24.68
C ASP A 32 -1.51 9.83 23.65
N GLN A 33 -0.25 9.83 24.09
CA GLN A 33 0.93 9.80 23.23
C GLN A 33 1.15 8.42 22.55
N GLN A 34 0.74 7.32 23.18
CA GLN A 34 0.79 5.98 22.57
C GLN A 34 -0.31 5.76 21.53
N GLU A 35 -1.52 6.32 21.73
CA GLU A 35 -2.57 6.32 20.71
C GLU A 35 -2.25 7.29 19.55
N ALA A 36 -1.45 8.33 19.79
CA ALA A 36 -0.89 9.19 18.74
C ALA A 36 0.19 8.51 17.85
N GLY A 37 0.42 7.20 18.03
CA GLY A 37 1.50 6.44 17.40
C GLY A 37 1.18 5.78 16.06
N LEU A 38 -0.01 5.93 15.49
CA LEU A 38 -0.24 5.59 14.08
C LEU A 38 0.19 6.77 13.21
N PRO A 39 1.10 6.59 12.24
CA PRO A 39 1.46 7.67 11.33
C PRO A 39 0.19 8.17 10.65
N GLN A 40 -0.25 9.37 11.03
CA GLN A 40 -1.39 10.03 10.40
C GLN A 40 -1.09 10.10 8.89
N PRO A 41 -1.89 9.46 8.04
CA PRO A 41 -1.58 9.48 6.63
C PRO A 41 -1.69 10.92 6.14
N VAL A 42 -0.70 11.40 5.38
CA VAL A 42 -0.62 12.77 4.81
C VAL A 42 -1.92 13.18 4.07
N VAL A 43 -2.67 12.17 3.64
CA VAL A 43 -4.02 12.20 3.07
C VAL A 43 -5.08 12.96 3.91
N MET A 44 -4.90 13.04 5.24
CA MET A 44 -5.87 13.65 6.19
C MET A 44 -5.62 15.15 6.41
N ALA A 45 -4.83 15.80 5.55
CA ALA A 45 -4.58 17.24 5.61
C ALA A 45 -5.89 18.04 5.68
N SER A 46 -5.95 19.08 6.50
CA SER A 46 -7.15 19.92 6.67
C SER A 46 -7.51 20.71 5.42
N VAL A 47 -6.52 20.97 4.55
CA VAL A 47 -6.70 21.66 3.28
C VAL A 47 -6.71 20.64 2.16
N ARG A 48 -7.80 20.62 1.39
CA ARG A 48 -7.91 19.80 0.18
C ARG A 48 -6.79 20.18 -0.81
N PRO A 49 -5.93 19.25 -1.25
CA PRO A 49 -4.92 19.52 -2.27
C PRO A 49 -5.51 20.01 -3.60
N VAL A 50 -4.68 20.67 -4.41
CA VAL A 50 -5.04 21.06 -5.78
C VAL A 50 -5.44 19.83 -6.59
N ALA A 51 -6.58 19.92 -7.29
CA ALA A 51 -7.09 18.85 -8.14
C ALA A 51 -6.24 18.67 -9.41
N MET A 52 -6.09 17.42 -9.86
CA MET A 52 -5.30 17.04 -11.05
C MET A 52 -5.67 17.82 -12.32
N GLN A 53 -6.92 18.27 -12.48
CA GLN A 53 -7.36 19.07 -13.63
C GLN A 53 -6.62 20.41 -13.70
N THR A 54 -6.32 21.04 -12.57
CA THR A 54 -5.53 22.27 -12.51
C THR A 54 -4.10 22.01 -13.01
N CYS A 55 -3.54 20.85 -12.68
CA CYS A 55 -2.21 20.45 -13.16
C CYS A 55 -2.20 20.32 -14.70
N ALA A 56 -3.31 19.89 -15.30
CA ALA A 56 -3.42 19.70 -16.76
C ALA A 56 -3.38 21.02 -17.55
N GLU A 57 -3.62 22.16 -16.92
CA GLU A 57 -3.54 23.48 -17.56
C GLU A 57 -2.11 23.80 -18.04
N CYS A 58 -1.10 23.31 -17.31
CA CYS A 58 0.31 23.49 -17.65
C CYS A 58 1.02 22.18 -18.03
N HIS A 59 0.61 21.04 -17.44
CA HIS A 59 1.23 19.72 -17.59
C HIS A 59 0.30 18.73 -18.30
N ALA A 60 -0.30 19.18 -19.41
CA ALA A 60 -1.32 18.41 -20.13
C ALA A 60 -0.82 17.04 -20.60
N LYS A 61 0.47 16.93 -20.96
CA LYS A 61 1.08 15.68 -21.41
C LYS A 61 1.17 14.68 -20.25
N GLU A 62 1.79 15.09 -19.15
CA GLU A 62 2.00 14.25 -17.96
C GLU A 62 0.65 13.79 -17.38
N VAL A 63 -0.32 14.70 -17.27
CA VAL A 63 -1.67 14.33 -16.80
C VAL A 63 -2.39 13.41 -17.79
N GLY A 64 -2.27 13.66 -19.09
CA GLY A 64 -2.86 12.84 -20.14
C GLY A 64 -2.34 11.40 -20.14
N GLU A 65 -1.06 11.24 -19.84
CA GLU A 65 -0.36 9.97 -19.62
C GLU A 65 -0.79 9.30 -18.29
N PHE A 66 -0.78 10.08 -17.20
CA PHE A 66 -1.04 9.58 -15.85
C PHE A 66 -2.49 9.16 -15.58
N LYS A 67 -3.47 9.71 -16.31
CA LYS A 67 -4.90 9.47 -16.06
C LYS A 67 -5.26 7.97 -15.97
N ASN A 68 -4.54 7.13 -16.73
CA ASN A 68 -4.75 5.69 -16.82
C ASN A 68 -3.68 4.89 -16.03
N ALA A 69 -2.79 5.56 -15.31
CA ALA A 69 -1.82 4.88 -14.46
C ALA A 69 -2.54 4.11 -13.34
N PRO A 70 -2.00 2.94 -12.91
CA PRO A 70 -2.59 2.18 -11.82
C PRO A 70 -2.77 2.98 -10.52
N HIS A 71 -1.86 3.91 -10.22
CA HIS A 71 -1.95 4.83 -9.07
C HIS A 71 -3.24 5.66 -9.07
N ASN A 72 -3.63 6.21 -10.24
CA ASN A 72 -4.86 6.99 -10.35
C ASN A 72 -6.14 6.13 -10.29
N GLN A 73 -6.01 4.80 -10.34
CA GLN A 73 -7.11 3.85 -10.39
C GLN A 73 -7.29 3.04 -9.10
N THR A 74 -6.52 3.32 -8.05
CA THR A 74 -6.51 2.54 -6.80
C THR A 74 -7.81 2.59 -6.02
N LEU A 75 -8.65 3.60 -6.20
CA LEU A 75 -9.94 3.75 -5.55
C LEU A 75 -10.92 4.39 -6.52
N ARG A 76 -12.07 3.76 -6.71
CA ARG A 76 -13.12 4.24 -7.61
C ARG A 76 -14.49 3.86 -7.06
N THR A 77 -15.52 4.61 -7.41
CA THR A 77 -16.91 4.25 -7.13
C THR A 77 -17.42 3.25 -8.18
N PRO A 78 -18.47 2.46 -7.89
CA PRO A 78 -19.06 1.57 -8.88
C PRO A 78 -19.57 2.27 -10.15
N LEU A 79 -19.99 3.54 -10.02
CA LEU A 79 -20.49 4.35 -11.12
C LEU A 79 -19.37 4.78 -12.08
N GLU A 80 -18.21 5.15 -11.55
CA GLU A 80 -17.07 5.67 -12.34
C GLU A 80 -16.52 4.66 -13.35
N ILE A 81 -16.60 3.36 -13.08
CA ILE A 81 -16.00 2.31 -13.92
C ILE A 81 -17.00 1.37 -14.59
N ASP A 82 -18.30 1.68 -14.54
CA ASP A 82 -19.38 0.75 -14.88
C ASP A 82 -19.10 -0.65 -14.30
N ALA A 83 -19.24 -0.78 -12.97
CA ALA A 83 -18.88 -1.98 -12.24
C ALA A 83 -19.53 -3.29 -12.76
N ARG A 84 -20.54 -3.22 -13.63
CA ARG A 84 -21.08 -4.38 -14.36
C ARG A 84 -20.02 -5.14 -15.14
N GLN A 85 -19.02 -4.46 -15.67
CA GLN A 85 -17.94 -5.10 -16.43
C GLN A 85 -17.18 -6.12 -15.59
N PHE A 86 -17.13 -5.91 -14.27
CA PHE A 86 -16.40 -6.75 -13.34
C PHE A 86 -17.32 -7.70 -12.55
N PHE A 87 -18.49 -7.21 -12.12
CA PHE A 87 -19.36 -7.92 -11.17
C PHE A 87 -20.75 -8.26 -11.74
N GLY A 88 -21.17 -7.67 -12.85
CA GLY A 88 -22.57 -7.70 -13.29
C GLY A 88 -23.09 -9.09 -13.64
N ASN A 89 -24.24 -9.47 -13.09
CA ASN A 89 -24.96 -10.73 -13.36
C ASN A 89 -24.12 -12.00 -13.12
N GLN A 90 -23.08 -11.91 -12.32
CA GLN A 90 -22.24 -13.04 -11.95
C GLN A 90 -22.69 -13.60 -10.60
N THR A 91 -22.64 -14.93 -10.51
CA THR A 91 -22.83 -15.69 -9.28
C THR A 91 -21.53 -16.41 -8.98
N VAL A 92 -21.03 -16.27 -7.76
CA VAL A 92 -19.85 -17.00 -7.28
C VAL A 92 -20.18 -17.68 -5.96
N ARG A 93 -19.58 -18.84 -5.72
CA ARG A 93 -19.70 -19.58 -4.47
C ARG A 93 -18.31 -19.70 -3.83
N ILE A 94 -18.18 -19.19 -2.62
CA ILE A 94 -16.97 -19.34 -1.77
C ILE A 94 -17.40 -20.11 -0.52
N GLY A 95 -16.84 -21.30 -0.34
CA GLY A 95 -17.37 -22.26 0.64
C GLY A 95 -18.86 -22.56 0.35
N ASP A 96 -19.70 -22.44 1.37
CA ASP A 96 -21.15 -22.66 1.25
C ASP A 96 -21.94 -21.39 0.89
N VAL A 97 -21.27 -20.23 0.82
CA VAL A 97 -21.91 -18.94 0.58
C VAL A 97 -21.91 -18.61 -0.90
N GLU A 98 -23.11 -18.41 -1.45
CA GLU A 98 -23.32 -17.91 -2.79
C GLU A 98 -23.51 -16.40 -2.75
N SER A 99 -22.81 -15.69 -3.62
CA SER A 99 -22.83 -14.23 -3.74
C SER A 99 -23.19 -13.84 -5.17
N THR A 100 -24.08 -12.86 -5.30
CA THR A 100 -24.52 -12.30 -6.59
C THR A 100 -24.53 -10.79 -6.55
N TRP A 101 -24.13 -10.16 -7.65
CA TRP A 101 -24.14 -8.70 -7.76
C TRP A 101 -25.17 -8.22 -8.76
N SER A 102 -25.85 -7.14 -8.38
CA SER A 102 -26.87 -6.50 -9.20
C SER A 102 -26.66 -5.00 -9.18
N LEU A 103 -26.89 -4.33 -10.32
CA LEU A 103 -27.06 -2.88 -10.32
C LEU A 103 -28.50 -2.54 -10.00
N ARG A 104 -28.70 -1.57 -9.11
CA ARG A 104 -30.03 -1.03 -8.81
C ARG A 104 -30.14 0.41 -9.32
N HIS A 105 -31.31 0.73 -9.86
CA HIS A 105 -31.70 2.09 -10.25
C HIS A 105 -32.57 2.72 -9.17
N PRO A 106 -32.52 4.05 -8.99
CA PRO A 106 -31.72 5.04 -9.75
C PRO A 106 -30.25 5.10 -9.28
N GLY A 107 -29.33 5.52 -10.16
CA GLY A 107 -27.92 5.79 -9.79
C GLY A 107 -26.89 4.70 -10.05
N GLN A 108 -27.30 3.52 -10.57
CA GLN A 108 -26.38 2.41 -10.86
C GLN A 108 -25.53 1.96 -9.68
N SER A 109 -26.07 2.07 -8.45
CA SER A 109 -25.41 1.52 -7.26
C SER A 109 -25.25 0.01 -7.42
N LEU A 110 -24.07 -0.49 -7.07
CA LEU A 110 -23.77 -1.92 -7.06
C LEU A 110 -24.23 -2.51 -5.73
N TRP A 111 -24.98 -3.60 -5.77
CA TRP A 111 -25.49 -4.29 -4.59
C TRP A 111 -25.10 -5.75 -4.62
N LEU A 112 -24.55 -6.23 -3.51
CA LEU A 112 -24.28 -7.63 -3.23
C LEU A 112 -25.49 -8.28 -2.55
N ASN A 113 -25.94 -9.43 -3.05
CA ASN A 113 -26.84 -10.34 -2.35
C ASN A 113 -26.06 -11.60 -1.99
N SER A 114 -26.23 -12.09 -0.77
CA SER A 114 -25.60 -13.32 -0.28
C SER A 114 -26.67 -14.33 0.14
N SER A 115 -26.47 -15.61 -0.15
CA SER A 115 -27.37 -16.68 0.31
C SER A 115 -27.39 -16.85 1.83
N ALA A 116 -26.39 -16.30 2.53
CA ALA A 116 -26.21 -16.45 3.97
C ALA A 116 -26.48 -15.15 4.75
N TYR A 117 -26.99 -14.10 4.08
CA TYR A 117 -27.38 -12.83 4.69
C TYR A 117 -28.69 -12.31 4.08
N PRO A 118 -29.72 -11.98 4.89
CA PRO A 118 -31.08 -11.77 4.40
C PRO A 118 -31.30 -10.46 3.62
N SER A 119 -30.33 -9.54 3.63
CA SER A 119 -30.47 -8.22 3.01
C SER A 119 -29.35 -7.98 2.01
N ALA A 120 -29.67 -7.30 0.91
CA ALA A 120 -28.64 -6.84 -0.01
C ALA A 120 -27.81 -5.73 0.63
N ILE A 121 -26.52 -5.68 0.32
CA ILE A 121 -25.59 -4.67 0.83
C ILE A 121 -25.10 -3.83 -0.33
N GLN A 122 -25.14 -2.51 -0.17
CA GLN A 122 -24.65 -1.56 -1.15
C GLN A 122 -23.12 -1.52 -1.10
N ILE A 123 -22.48 -1.61 -2.26
CA ILE A 123 -21.05 -1.37 -2.41
C ILE A 123 -20.83 0.13 -2.64
N ASP A 124 -20.00 0.75 -1.80
CA ASP A 124 -19.72 2.18 -1.88
C ASP A 124 -18.44 2.47 -2.67
N TRP A 125 -17.41 1.64 -2.49
CA TRP A 125 -16.10 1.83 -3.10
C TRP A 125 -15.50 0.53 -3.64
N LEU A 126 -14.65 0.66 -4.65
CA LEU A 126 -13.89 -0.40 -5.27
C LEU A 126 -12.40 -0.09 -5.10
N PHE A 127 -11.70 -0.94 -4.34
CA PHE A 127 -10.28 -0.83 -4.06
C PHE A 127 -9.48 -1.66 -5.07
N GLY A 128 -8.43 -1.07 -5.64
CA GLY A 128 -7.52 -1.71 -6.57
C GLY A 128 -7.63 -1.17 -8.00
N SER A 129 -6.48 -1.08 -8.67
CA SER A 129 -6.38 -0.61 -10.05
C SER A 129 -7.02 -1.58 -11.06
N GLY A 130 -7.24 -2.84 -10.66
CA GLY A 130 -7.58 -3.93 -11.57
C GLY A 130 -6.37 -4.55 -12.27
N SER A 131 -5.14 -4.15 -11.94
CA SER A 131 -3.94 -4.84 -12.43
C SER A 131 -3.69 -6.19 -11.74
N HIS A 132 -4.12 -6.30 -10.48
CA HIS A 132 -4.01 -7.52 -9.67
C HIS A 132 -5.38 -7.98 -9.19
N ALA A 133 -6.16 -7.05 -8.62
CA ALA A 133 -7.52 -7.30 -8.18
C ALA A 133 -8.32 -6.00 -8.09
N ILE A 134 -9.64 -6.14 -8.00
CA ILE A 134 -10.58 -5.10 -7.55
C ILE A 134 -11.41 -5.70 -6.41
N THR A 135 -11.31 -5.14 -5.21
CA THR A 135 -12.05 -5.57 -4.02
C THR A 135 -13.16 -4.55 -3.72
N PRO A 136 -14.44 -4.97 -3.74
CA PRO A 136 -15.54 -4.11 -3.32
C PRO A 136 -15.55 -3.95 -1.80
N VAL A 137 -15.93 -2.77 -1.32
CA VAL A 137 -16.15 -2.50 0.11
C VAL A 137 -17.45 -1.74 0.33
N SER A 138 -18.01 -1.91 1.52
CA SER A 138 -19.15 -1.12 2.01
C SER A 138 -18.72 -0.28 3.20
N VAL A 139 -19.14 0.99 3.24
CA VAL A 139 -18.90 1.88 4.37
C VAL A 139 -20.04 1.73 5.37
N ASN A 140 -19.69 1.55 6.63
CA ASN A 140 -20.65 1.51 7.73
C ASN A 140 -20.22 2.46 8.85
N LEU A 141 -21.08 2.63 9.85
CA LEU A 141 -20.71 3.27 11.10
C LEU A 141 -20.56 2.21 12.20
N ASP A 142 -19.58 2.38 13.07
CA ASP A 142 -19.43 1.59 14.29
C ASP A 142 -20.39 2.07 15.39
N ALA A 143 -20.34 1.43 16.56
CA ALA A 143 -21.21 1.76 17.68
C ALA A 143 -21.01 3.19 18.23
N ASP A 144 -19.84 3.78 18.00
CA ASP A 144 -19.49 5.14 18.40
C ASP A 144 -19.82 6.17 17.31
N GLY A 145 -20.44 5.73 16.20
CA GLY A 145 -20.77 6.57 15.06
C GLY A 145 -19.56 6.93 14.20
N ARG A 146 -18.43 6.23 14.32
CA ARG A 146 -17.24 6.44 13.49
C ARG A 146 -17.30 5.57 12.25
N THR A 147 -16.63 5.98 11.17
CA THR A 147 -16.59 5.19 9.94
C THR A 147 -15.87 3.87 10.14
N GLY A 148 -16.54 2.75 9.85
CA GLY A 148 -15.95 1.43 9.61
C GLY A 148 -16.06 1.03 8.14
N LEU A 149 -15.52 -0.15 7.82
CA LEU A 149 -15.62 -0.75 6.49
C LEU A 149 -16.00 -2.23 6.60
N ILE A 150 -16.65 -2.73 5.56
CA ILE A 150 -16.77 -4.16 5.29
C ILE A 150 -15.96 -4.45 4.03
N GLU A 151 -14.86 -5.19 4.18
CA GLU A 151 -14.11 -5.75 3.05
C GLU A 151 -14.82 -7.02 2.58
N HIS A 152 -15.40 -7.00 1.38
CA HIS A 152 -16.15 -8.17 0.90
C HIS A 152 -15.23 -9.35 0.60
N HIS A 153 -15.75 -10.57 0.78
CA HIS A 153 -15.00 -11.81 0.59
C HIS A 153 -14.76 -12.21 -0.87
N VAL A 154 -15.26 -11.44 -1.83
CA VAL A 154 -15.08 -11.70 -3.25
C VAL A 154 -14.52 -10.48 -3.95
N SER A 155 -13.39 -10.67 -4.62
CA SER A 155 -12.74 -9.68 -5.48
C SER A 155 -12.82 -10.14 -6.93
N TRP A 156 -12.69 -9.18 -7.85
CA TRP A 156 -12.44 -9.47 -9.26
C TRP A 156 -10.94 -9.54 -9.54
N TYR A 157 -10.51 -10.52 -10.33
CA TYR A 157 -9.14 -10.75 -10.77
C TYR A 157 -9.08 -10.79 -12.31
N PRO A 158 -8.09 -10.18 -12.96
CA PRO A 158 -7.98 -10.14 -14.43
C PRO A 158 -8.01 -11.50 -15.11
N ASP A 159 -7.34 -12.49 -14.53
CA ASP A 159 -7.14 -13.80 -15.15
C ASP A 159 -8.20 -14.83 -14.74
N ALA A 160 -9.10 -14.49 -13.81
CA ALA A 160 -10.02 -15.44 -13.20
C ALA A 160 -11.47 -14.94 -13.04
N GLY A 161 -11.72 -13.65 -13.21
CA GLY A 161 -13.01 -13.06 -12.84
C GLY A 161 -13.18 -13.03 -11.31
N LEU A 162 -14.37 -13.37 -10.82
CA LEU A 162 -14.67 -13.32 -9.38
C LEU A 162 -14.08 -14.52 -8.63
N ALA A 163 -13.32 -14.24 -7.59
CA ALA A 163 -12.75 -15.24 -6.68
C ALA A 163 -12.62 -14.71 -5.26
N ALA A 164 -12.22 -15.58 -4.32
CA ALA A 164 -12.02 -15.23 -2.92
C ALA A 164 -11.02 -14.08 -2.75
N THR A 165 -11.41 -13.04 -2.01
CA THR A 165 -10.56 -11.92 -1.63
C THR A 165 -9.35 -12.39 -0.84
N LEU A 166 -8.27 -11.62 -0.89
CA LEU A 166 -7.04 -11.94 -0.17
C LEU A 166 -7.29 -12.12 1.32
N GLY A 167 -6.76 -13.21 1.89
CA GLY A 167 -6.99 -13.56 3.29
C GLY A 167 -8.19 -14.48 3.49
N VAL A 168 -9.11 -14.56 2.52
CA VAL A 168 -10.18 -15.55 2.51
C VAL A 168 -9.65 -16.86 1.93
N THR A 169 -9.73 -17.93 2.73
CA THR A 169 -9.22 -19.27 2.41
C THR A 169 -10.33 -20.31 2.52
N ASP A 170 -10.15 -21.49 1.94
CA ASP A 170 -11.12 -22.61 2.01
C ASP A 170 -11.41 -23.08 3.44
N SER A 171 -10.54 -22.77 4.41
CA SER A 171 -10.75 -23.06 5.83
C SER A 171 -11.61 -22.03 6.56
N HIS A 172 -11.95 -20.90 5.92
CA HIS A 172 -12.86 -19.93 6.52
C HIS A 172 -14.27 -20.56 6.60
N GLN A 173 -14.72 -20.85 7.81
CA GLN A 173 -16.10 -21.27 8.06
C GLN A 173 -17.04 -20.07 7.96
N ILE A 174 -17.31 -19.65 6.73
CA ILE A 174 -18.26 -18.58 6.43
C ILE A 174 -19.67 -19.20 6.50
N THR A 175 -20.36 -19.01 7.63
CA THR A 175 -21.59 -19.80 7.88
C THR A 175 -22.87 -18.96 7.89
N ALA A 176 -22.88 -17.74 8.43
CA ALA A 176 -24.07 -16.88 8.42
C ALA A 176 -23.81 -15.42 8.85
N GLY A 177 -24.78 -14.54 8.56
CA GLY A 177 -24.83 -13.18 9.12
C GLY A 177 -23.96 -12.20 8.34
N ILE A 178 -23.67 -11.03 8.93
CA ILE A 178 -22.88 -9.99 8.24
C ILE A 178 -21.47 -10.49 7.91
N LYS A 179 -20.90 -11.39 8.71
CA LYS A 179 -19.62 -12.04 8.41
C LYS A 179 -19.66 -12.94 7.17
N ALA A 180 -20.84 -13.28 6.67
CA ALA A 180 -20.95 -14.04 5.43
C ALA A 180 -20.69 -13.19 4.18
N VAL A 181 -20.82 -11.86 4.29
CA VAL A 181 -20.65 -10.95 3.16
C VAL A 181 -19.24 -10.38 3.05
N GLY A 182 -18.48 -10.35 4.15
CA GLY A 182 -17.19 -9.68 4.25
C GLY A 182 -16.66 -9.61 5.68
N GLU A 183 -15.41 -9.20 5.81
CA GLU A 183 -14.72 -8.95 7.07
C GLU A 183 -14.95 -7.50 7.52
N GLY A 184 -15.24 -7.32 8.81
CA GLY A 184 -15.53 -6.00 9.37
C GLY A 184 -14.27 -5.33 9.88
N LEU A 185 -13.93 -4.18 9.31
CA LEU A 185 -12.81 -3.34 9.70
C LEU A 185 -13.30 -2.16 10.56
N ARG A 186 -12.64 -1.94 11.69
CA ARG A 186 -12.90 -0.82 12.60
C ARG A 186 -12.33 0.47 12.02
N HIS A 187 -12.63 1.58 12.69
CA HIS A 187 -12.25 2.91 12.22
C HIS A 187 -10.76 3.07 11.84
N PRO A 188 -9.77 2.69 12.67
CA PRO A 188 -8.37 2.84 12.29
C PRO A 188 -8.00 2.04 11.03
N GLU A 189 -8.47 0.79 10.94
CA GLU A 189 -8.23 -0.09 9.80
C GLU A 189 -8.87 0.47 8.52
N ALA A 190 -10.09 1.00 8.62
CA ALA A 190 -10.77 1.67 7.53
C ALA A 190 -9.99 2.88 7.00
N ILE A 191 -9.50 3.75 7.91
CA ILE A 191 -8.71 4.93 7.53
C ILE A 191 -7.38 4.52 6.88
N GLU A 192 -6.73 3.45 7.36
CA GLU A 192 -5.51 2.93 6.74
C GLU A 192 -5.73 2.44 5.31
N CYS A 193 -6.84 1.71 5.04
CA CYS A 193 -7.20 1.28 3.69
C CYS A 193 -7.28 2.48 2.75
N PHE A 194 -8.11 3.47 3.08
CA PHE A 194 -8.24 4.66 2.26
C PHE A 194 -6.95 5.47 2.17
N GLY A 195 -6.13 5.50 3.21
CA GLY A 195 -4.93 6.34 3.28
C GLY A 195 -3.86 5.99 2.26
N CYS A 196 -3.85 4.73 1.79
CA CYS A 196 -2.98 4.29 0.69
C CYS A 196 -3.65 4.38 -0.69
N HIS A 197 -4.97 4.56 -0.73
CA HIS A 197 -5.79 4.44 -1.95
C HIS A 197 -6.42 5.76 -2.42
N ALA A 198 -6.33 6.82 -1.61
CA ALA A 198 -6.84 8.15 -1.90
C ALA A 198 -5.75 9.23 -1.78
N THR A 199 -6.01 10.37 -2.38
CA THR A 199 -5.16 11.57 -2.30
C THR A 199 -5.58 12.48 -1.14
N HIS A 200 -6.87 12.49 -0.81
CA HIS A 200 -7.41 13.29 0.28
C HIS A 200 -8.60 12.61 0.93
N LEU A 201 -8.62 12.60 2.26
CA LEU A 201 -9.66 11.98 3.09
C LEU A 201 -10.15 12.95 4.17
N PRO A 202 -11.25 13.66 3.90
CA PRO A 202 -11.87 14.51 4.91
C PRO A 202 -12.64 13.67 5.94
N ILE A 203 -12.32 13.87 7.20
CA ILE A 203 -12.99 13.23 8.35
C ILE A 203 -13.57 14.33 9.25
N ARG A 204 -14.85 14.18 9.62
CA ARG A 204 -15.56 15.06 10.57
C ARG A 204 -16.23 14.19 11.62
N ASP A 205 -15.97 14.47 12.89
CA ASP A 205 -16.53 13.73 14.03
C ASP A 205 -16.35 12.20 13.91
N GLY A 206 -15.17 11.77 13.42
CA GLY A 206 -14.86 10.35 13.21
C GLY A 206 -15.49 9.70 11.97
N GLN A 207 -16.19 10.47 11.13
CA GLN A 207 -16.83 9.98 9.91
C GLN A 207 -16.14 10.49 8.64
N LEU A 208 -15.90 9.59 7.69
CA LEU A 208 -15.45 9.94 6.34
C LEU A 208 -16.56 10.69 5.60
N VAL A 209 -16.23 11.87 5.10
CA VAL A 209 -17.12 12.65 4.24
C VAL A 209 -16.93 12.15 2.80
N GLN A 210 -17.60 11.04 2.47
CA GLN A 210 -17.37 10.29 1.23
C GLN A 210 -17.45 11.16 -0.05
N SER A 211 -18.34 12.15 -0.09
CA SER A 211 -18.51 13.05 -1.23
C SER A 211 -17.34 14.01 -1.48
N GLU A 212 -16.45 14.17 -0.51
CA GLU A 212 -15.30 15.07 -0.58
C GLU A 212 -13.96 14.33 -0.70
N ILE A 213 -13.98 13.00 -0.71
CA ILE A 213 -12.79 12.18 -0.96
C ILE A 213 -12.22 12.51 -2.34
N MET A 214 -10.89 12.60 -2.45
CA MET A 214 -10.21 12.59 -3.74
C MET A 214 -9.66 11.19 -4.01
N PRO A 215 -10.39 10.37 -4.80
CA PRO A 215 -10.05 8.97 -4.98
C PRO A 215 -8.83 8.80 -5.89
N GLY A 216 -8.11 7.70 -5.69
CA GLY A 216 -6.86 7.42 -6.37
C GLY A 216 -5.66 8.09 -5.71
N VAL A 217 -4.47 7.58 -5.98
CA VAL A 217 -3.18 8.23 -5.70
C VAL A 217 -2.90 9.18 -6.87
N GLN A 218 -3.24 10.45 -6.71
CA GLN A 218 -3.11 11.52 -7.72
C GLN A 218 -1.80 12.30 -7.55
N CYS A 219 -1.55 13.28 -8.43
CA CYS A 219 -0.33 14.09 -8.47
C CYS A 219 0.08 14.62 -7.09
N ALA A 220 -0.88 15.20 -6.35
CA ALA A 220 -0.64 15.82 -5.06
C ALA A 220 -0.29 14.83 -3.93
N ARG A 221 -0.43 13.52 -4.15
CA ARG A 221 -0.02 12.49 -3.19
C ARG A 221 1.51 12.33 -3.16
N CYS A 222 2.17 12.55 -4.30
CA CYS A 222 3.63 12.48 -4.44
C CYS A 222 4.26 13.87 -4.49
N HIS A 223 3.67 14.79 -5.26
CA HIS A 223 4.11 16.18 -5.38
C HIS A 223 3.41 17.05 -4.34
N VAL A 224 4.03 17.20 -3.18
CA VAL A 224 3.51 18.02 -2.07
C VAL A 224 3.69 19.53 -2.33
N GLN A 225 2.95 20.37 -1.57
CA GLN A 225 2.94 21.84 -1.72
C GLN A 225 2.36 22.34 -3.05
N THR A 226 1.26 21.71 -3.48
CA THR A 226 0.64 22.02 -4.77
C THR A 226 0.00 23.41 -4.81
N HIS A 227 -0.53 23.90 -3.68
CA HIS A 227 -1.17 25.22 -3.61
C HIS A 227 -0.15 26.35 -3.80
N GLU A 228 0.97 26.26 -3.09
CA GLU A 228 2.08 27.22 -3.17
C GLU A 228 2.65 27.25 -4.58
N HIS A 229 2.81 26.07 -5.19
CA HIS A 229 3.27 25.97 -6.57
C HIS A 229 2.33 26.65 -7.57
N VAL A 230 1.03 26.35 -7.54
CA VAL A 230 0.06 26.96 -8.46
C VAL A 230 -0.01 28.47 -8.24
N ALA A 231 -0.06 28.92 -6.98
CA ALA A 231 -0.08 30.35 -6.66
C ALA A 231 1.18 31.08 -7.14
N ALA A 232 2.36 30.47 -7.02
CA ALA A 232 3.60 31.07 -7.54
C ALA A 232 3.54 31.23 -9.07
N MET A 233 3.13 30.18 -9.79
CA MET A 233 3.04 30.22 -11.26
C MET A 233 2.01 31.25 -11.75
N GLN A 234 0.85 31.35 -11.08
CA GLN A 234 -0.17 32.35 -11.40
C GLN A 234 0.31 33.79 -11.21
N ASN A 235 1.25 34.01 -10.29
CA ASN A 235 1.86 35.32 -10.04
C ASN A 235 3.10 35.59 -10.92
N GLY A 236 3.40 34.72 -11.90
CA GLY A 236 4.57 34.83 -12.76
C GLY A 236 5.90 34.51 -12.06
N ASN A 237 5.86 33.92 -10.87
CA ASN A 237 7.04 33.39 -10.21
C ASN A 237 7.28 31.95 -10.65
N HIS A 238 8.37 31.71 -11.36
CA HIS A 238 8.73 30.39 -11.90
C HIS A 238 9.65 29.57 -10.95
N GLU A 239 9.90 30.05 -9.73
CA GLU A 239 10.60 29.27 -8.71
C GLU A 239 9.77 28.04 -8.29
N THR A 240 10.43 26.88 -8.19
CA THR A 240 9.78 25.61 -7.85
C THR A 240 9.93 25.30 -6.37
N PHE A 241 8.82 25.23 -5.65
CA PHE A 241 8.80 24.90 -4.21
C PHE A 241 8.34 23.47 -3.92
N MET A 242 7.91 22.73 -4.94
CA MET A 242 7.50 21.33 -4.79
C MET A 242 8.71 20.43 -4.55
N ALA A 243 8.50 19.38 -3.76
CA ALA A 243 9.52 18.38 -3.52
C ALA A 243 9.91 17.69 -4.84
N ASP A 244 11.21 17.70 -5.14
CA ASP A 244 11.76 17.01 -6.31
C ASP A 244 12.14 15.57 -5.93
N CYS A 245 11.30 14.62 -6.35
CA CYS A 245 11.50 13.20 -6.08
C CYS A 245 12.79 12.64 -6.72
N THR A 246 13.34 13.30 -7.74
CA THR A 246 14.57 12.86 -8.41
C THR A 246 15.84 13.12 -7.59
N ARG A 247 15.73 13.98 -6.56
CA ARG A 247 16.83 14.36 -5.68
C ARG A 247 16.87 13.57 -4.37
N LEU A 248 15.89 12.70 -4.13
CA LEU A 248 15.85 11.85 -2.95
C LEU A 248 17.01 10.86 -3.00
N SER A 249 17.64 10.62 -1.84
CA SER A 249 18.55 9.49 -1.70
C SER A 249 17.82 8.16 -1.97
N PRO A 250 18.53 7.07 -2.26
CA PRO A 250 17.91 5.77 -2.49
C PRO A 250 16.94 5.36 -1.39
N LEU A 251 17.31 5.55 -0.11
CA LEU A 251 16.49 5.22 1.04
C LEU A 251 15.26 6.11 1.15
N GLU A 252 15.41 7.42 0.98
CA GLU A 252 14.28 8.35 0.99
C GLU A 252 13.29 8.05 -0.14
N SER A 253 13.80 7.68 -1.32
CA SER A 253 12.98 7.30 -2.48
C SER A 253 12.15 6.06 -2.21
N ILE A 254 12.76 4.96 -1.75
CA ILE A 254 11.98 3.72 -1.46
C ILE A 254 11.02 3.93 -0.28
N ASN A 255 11.39 4.75 0.71
CA ASN A 255 10.53 5.04 1.87
C ASN A 255 9.34 5.93 1.49
N ARG A 256 9.50 6.83 0.52
CA ARG A 256 8.38 7.59 -0.04
C ARG A 256 7.34 6.67 -0.67
N CYS A 257 7.77 5.71 -1.48
CA CYS A 257 6.87 4.71 -2.06
C CYS A 257 6.30 3.77 -0.98
N GLY A 258 7.10 3.47 0.04
CA GLY A 258 6.75 2.62 1.18
C GLY A 258 5.76 3.25 2.15
N GLU A 259 5.38 4.52 2.02
CA GLU A 259 4.20 5.06 2.71
C GLU A 259 2.95 4.21 2.45
N CYS A 260 2.82 3.68 1.22
CA CYS A 260 1.70 2.83 0.80
C CYS A 260 2.15 1.39 0.53
N HIS A 261 3.33 1.21 -0.06
CA HIS A 261 3.88 -0.12 -0.38
C HIS A 261 4.65 -0.77 0.79
N ARG A 262 4.47 -0.23 2.00
CA ARG A 262 5.15 -0.58 3.27
C ARG A 262 6.66 -0.37 3.23
N ARG A 263 7.25 -0.22 4.41
CA ARG A 263 8.69 -0.02 4.62
C ARG A 263 9.25 -1.11 5.52
N ALA A 264 10.55 -1.37 5.38
CA ALA A 264 11.22 -2.39 6.18
C ALA A 264 11.28 -2.03 7.68
N ASP A 265 11.33 -0.74 8.03
CA ASP A 265 11.30 -0.27 9.42
C ASP A 265 9.95 -0.49 10.13
N GLN A 266 8.91 -0.90 9.39
CA GLN A 266 7.59 -1.26 9.92
C GLN A 266 7.45 -2.75 10.20
N MET A 267 8.50 -3.55 9.94
CA MET A 267 8.49 -5.00 10.06
C MET A 267 9.37 -5.44 11.22
N THR A 268 8.98 -6.49 11.91
CA THR A 268 9.79 -7.18 12.92
C THR A 268 10.88 -8.03 12.25
N ALA A 269 11.89 -8.43 13.04
CA ALA A 269 12.96 -9.29 12.55
C ALA A 269 12.43 -10.66 12.06
N ASP A 270 11.40 -11.20 12.73
CA ASP A 270 10.79 -12.49 12.37
C ASP A 270 9.93 -12.39 11.11
N GLU A 271 9.36 -11.21 10.83
CA GLU A 271 8.62 -10.96 9.59
C GLU A 271 9.55 -10.80 8.39
N LEU A 272 10.74 -10.21 8.58
CA LEU A 272 11.74 -9.93 7.54
C LEU A 272 12.57 -11.15 7.14
N THR A 273 11.90 -12.25 6.78
CA THR A 273 12.55 -13.49 6.36
C THR A 273 12.25 -13.84 4.90
N PRO A 274 13.19 -14.45 4.16
CA PRO A 274 12.98 -14.89 2.77
C PRO A 274 11.81 -15.87 2.60
N THR A 275 11.47 -16.61 3.66
CA THR A 275 10.39 -17.58 3.69
C THR A 275 9.01 -16.96 3.89
N ASN A 276 8.93 -15.69 4.31
CA ASN A 276 7.67 -14.97 4.41
C ASN A 276 7.22 -14.47 3.03
N ASN A 277 6.45 -15.30 2.32
CA ASN A 277 5.97 -14.97 0.97
C ASN A 277 5.05 -13.75 0.91
N LEU A 278 4.47 -13.29 2.03
CA LEU A 278 3.62 -12.10 2.03
C LEU A 278 4.41 -10.80 1.80
N LEU A 279 5.71 -10.78 2.10
CA LEU A 279 6.57 -9.62 1.88
C LEU A 279 6.68 -9.21 0.41
N ILE A 280 6.45 -10.15 -0.52
CA ILE A 280 6.57 -9.95 -1.97
C ILE A 280 5.61 -8.85 -2.45
N ARG A 281 4.51 -8.63 -1.73
CA ARG A 281 3.54 -7.55 -1.97
C ARG A 281 4.12 -6.16 -1.67
N PHE A 282 5.21 -6.08 -0.91
CA PHE A 282 5.80 -4.86 -0.38
C PHE A 282 7.17 -4.61 -1.03
N ALA A 283 7.15 -4.13 -2.27
CA ALA A 283 8.35 -3.95 -3.08
C ALA A 283 9.49 -3.16 -2.40
N PRO A 284 9.24 -2.04 -1.68
CA PRO A 284 10.30 -1.32 -0.95
C PRO A 284 10.97 -2.17 0.13
N VAL A 285 10.22 -3.04 0.82
CA VAL A 285 10.78 -3.99 1.80
C VAL A 285 11.77 -4.90 1.08
N GLY A 286 11.36 -5.57 0.01
CA GLY A 286 12.24 -6.46 -0.75
C GLY A 286 13.47 -5.75 -1.34
N ILE A 287 13.28 -4.57 -1.92
CA ILE A 287 14.38 -3.76 -2.47
C ILE A 287 15.41 -3.47 -1.38
N SER A 288 14.99 -3.05 -0.19
CA SER A 288 15.91 -2.72 0.91
C SER A 288 16.76 -3.90 1.38
N GLN A 289 16.27 -5.12 1.18
CA GLN A 289 16.98 -6.37 1.51
C GLN A 289 17.84 -6.91 0.36
N SER A 290 17.78 -6.30 -0.81
CA SER A 290 18.52 -6.74 -1.98
C SER A 290 19.96 -6.27 -1.93
N ALA A 291 20.91 -7.15 -2.28
CA ALA A 291 22.33 -6.79 -2.36
C ALA A 291 22.56 -5.58 -3.29
N CYS A 292 21.79 -5.48 -4.38
CA CYS A 292 21.81 -4.33 -5.30
C CYS A 292 21.60 -3.00 -4.57
N PHE A 293 20.70 -2.94 -3.58
CA PHE A 293 20.42 -1.74 -2.81
C PHE A 293 21.45 -1.54 -1.69
N GLN A 294 21.77 -2.59 -0.93
CA GLN A 294 22.66 -2.51 0.23
C GLN A 294 24.12 -2.20 -0.15
N GLN A 295 24.54 -2.60 -1.36
CA GLN A 295 25.91 -2.46 -1.83
C GLN A 295 26.06 -1.40 -2.94
N GLN A 296 25.01 -0.64 -3.26
CA GLN A 296 25.00 0.27 -4.41
C GLN A 296 26.14 1.30 -4.38
N ASP A 297 26.56 1.75 -3.20
CA ASP A 297 27.64 2.73 -3.07
C ASP A 297 29.03 2.17 -3.40
N ALA A 298 29.18 0.84 -3.37
CA ALA A 298 30.41 0.13 -3.70
C ALA A 298 30.46 -0.30 -5.18
N VAL A 299 29.35 -0.18 -5.92
CA VAL A 299 29.24 -0.59 -7.32
C VAL A 299 29.30 0.63 -8.24
N GLN A 300 30.12 0.54 -9.30
CA GLN A 300 30.21 1.54 -10.36
C GLN A 300 29.34 1.11 -11.54
N ALA A 301 28.54 2.02 -12.09
CA ALA A 301 27.79 1.72 -13.31
C ALA A 301 28.72 1.69 -14.54
N VAL A 302 28.29 1.02 -15.61
CA VAL A 302 29.03 0.86 -16.87
C VAL A 302 29.44 2.20 -17.51
N LEU A 303 28.63 3.24 -17.33
CA LEU A 303 28.91 4.59 -17.87
C LEU A 303 29.71 5.48 -16.90
N GLY A 304 30.32 4.93 -15.86
CA GLY A 304 31.20 5.64 -14.92
C GLY A 304 30.50 6.56 -13.92
N ALA A 305 29.19 6.74 -14.02
CA ALA A 305 28.38 7.45 -13.02
C ALA A 305 27.86 6.47 -11.95
N LYS A 306 27.83 6.88 -10.68
CA LYS A 306 27.02 6.17 -9.68
C LYS A 306 25.55 6.39 -10.01
N LYS A 307 24.83 5.33 -10.38
CA LYS A 307 23.37 5.38 -10.46
C LYS A 307 22.78 4.97 -9.11
N GLN A 308 21.84 5.76 -8.62
CA GLN A 308 21.12 5.48 -7.38
C GLN A 308 20.07 4.40 -7.65
N PHE A 309 20.22 3.24 -7.01
CA PHE A 309 19.28 2.14 -7.17
C PHE A 309 18.06 2.37 -6.26
N ASN A 310 16.93 2.71 -6.88
CA ASN A 310 15.66 3.01 -6.21
C ASN A 310 14.47 2.60 -7.10
N CYS A 311 13.23 2.90 -6.70
CA CYS A 311 12.03 2.53 -7.47
C CYS A 311 12.01 3.14 -8.88
N THR A 312 12.36 4.43 -9.00
CA THR A 312 12.31 5.19 -10.26
C THR A 312 13.41 4.85 -11.25
N TYR A 313 14.42 4.11 -10.80
CA TYR A 313 15.45 3.56 -11.68
C TYR A 313 14.88 2.53 -12.66
N CYS A 314 13.91 1.72 -12.21
CA CYS A 314 13.26 0.70 -13.03
C CYS A 314 11.86 1.11 -13.51
N HIS A 315 11.14 1.97 -12.78
CA HIS A 315 9.75 2.27 -13.07
C HIS A 315 9.50 3.77 -13.25
N ASP A 316 8.69 4.11 -14.25
CA ASP A 316 8.07 5.43 -14.31
C ASP A 316 6.79 5.41 -13.43
N PRO A 317 6.73 6.19 -12.34
CA PRO A 317 5.56 6.21 -11.46
C PRO A 317 4.31 6.80 -12.13
N HIS A 318 4.47 7.46 -13.29
CA HIS A 318 3.36 8.04 -14.03
C HIS A 318 2.70 7.09 -15.03
N GLN A 319 3.25 5.87 -15.20
CA GLN A 319 2.83 4.92 -16.21
C GLN A 319 2.59 3.53 -15.61
N PRO A 320 1.84 2.65 -16.28
CA PRO A 320 1.88 1.22 -15.97
C PRO A 320 3.31 0.70 -16.07
N ALA A 321 3.70 -0.19 -15.15
CA ALA A 321 5.01 -0.83 -15.21
C ALA A 321 5.17 -1.58 -16.56
N SER A 322 6.37 -1.46 -17.15
CA SER A 322 6.69 -2.17 -18.39
C SER A 322 6.52 -3.68 -18.21
N ARG A 323 6.01 -4.35 -19.25
CA ARG A 323 5.95 -5.83 -19.33
C ARG A 323 7.10 -6.42 -20.14
N ASP A 324 7.99 -5.57 -20.66
CA ASP A 324 9.14 -6.02 -21.44
C ASP A 324 10.28 -6.46 -20.51
N ALA A 325 10.62 -7.75 -20.55
CA ALA A 325 11.74 -8.29 -19.79
C ALA A 325 13.09 -7.71 -20.26
N GLY A 326 13.23 -7.42 -21.57
CA GLY A 326 14.46 -6.86 -22.14
C GLY A 326 14.78 -5.49 -21.55
N PHE A 327 13.75 -4.63 -21.44
CA PHE A 327 13.84 -3.38 -20.69
C PHE A 327 14.51 -3.60 -19.33
N TYR A 328 14.03 -4.49 -18.47
CA TYR A 328 14.61 -4.67 -17.13
C TYR A 328 16.00 -5.31 -17.15
N VAL A 329 16.26 -6.24 -18.08
CA VAL A 329 17.60 -6.83 -18.27
C VAL A 329 18.62 -5.74 -18.55
N ASP A 330 18.30 -4.76 -19.40
CA ASP A 330 19.20 -3.63 -19.66
C ASP A 330 19.55 -2.86 -18.38
N ARG A 331 18.58 -2.66 -17.47
CA ARG A 331 18.80 -1.94 -16.19
C ARG A 331 19.73 -2.73 -15.27
N CYS A 332 19.64 -4.06 -15.27
CA CYS A 332 20.56 -4.92 -14.54
C CYS A 332 21.99 -4.79 -15.09
N LEU A 333 22.13 -4.81 -16.42
CA LEU A 333 23.42 -4.76 -17.10
C LEU A 333 24.12 -3.39 -17.01
N GLU A 334 23.44 -2.34 -16.55
CA GLU A 334 24.09 -1.06 -16.22
C GLU A 334 25.02 -1.15 -15.00
N CYS A 335 24.80 -2.10 -14.09
CA CYS A 335 25.66 -2.34 -12.92
C CYS A 335 26.38 -3.69 -12.98
N HIS A 336 25.80 -4.68 -13.67
CA HIS A 336 26.40 -6.00 -13.86
C HIS A 336 27.25 -6.02 -15.14
N GLY A 337 28.57 -6.21 -14.99
CA GLY A 337 29.50 -6.18 -16.11
C GLY A 337 30.84 -6.85 -15.80
N SER A 338 31.80 -6.69 -16.71
CA SER A 338 33.12 -7.32 -16.62
C SER A 338 34.25 -6.38 -16.17
N GLN A 339 33.96 -5.09 -15.98
CA GLN A 339 34.98 -4.11 -15.59
C GLN A 339 35.19 -4.08 -14.08
N PRO A 340 36.38 -3.67 -13.60
CA PRO A 340 36.63 -3.44 -12.19
C PRO A 340 35.62 -2.47 -11.59
N GLY A 341 35.11 -2.78 -10.39
CA GLY A 341 34.10 -1.96 -9.70
C GLY A 341 32.64 -2.24 -10.11
N GLN A 342 32.39 -3.05 -11.14
CA GLN A 342 31.03 -3.50 -11.49
C GLN A 342 30.62 -4.74 -10.68
N ALA A 343 29.31 -4.95 -10.56
CA ALA A 343 28.77 -6.20 -10.05
C ALA A 343 29.05 -7.34 -11.06
N SER A 344 29.23 -8.56 -10.55
CA SER A 344 29.58 -9.70 -11.39
C SER A 344 28.42 -10.11 -12.32
N LEU A 345 28.74 -10.41 -13.58
CA LEU A 345 27.78 -11.04 -14.50
C LEU A 345 27.38 -12.43 -14.01
N CYS A 346 26.14 -12.84 -14.32
CA CYS A 346 25.69 -14.20 -14.06
C CYS A 346 26.49 -15.19 -14.91
N ARG A 347 26.92 -16.29 -14.30
CA ARG A 347 27.71 -17.35 -14.97
C ARG A 347 26.86 -18.55 -15.40
N SER A 348 25.63 -18.63 -14.90
CA SER A 348 24.75 -19.78 -15.10
C SER A 348 23.95 -19.71 -16.39
N GLN A 349 23.77 -18.51 -16.96
CA GLN A 349 22.98 -18.27 -18.18
C GLN A 349 23.59 -17.12 -18.99
N PRO A 350 23.38 -17.05 -20.32
CA PRO A 350 23.74 -15.88 -21.14
C PRO A 350 23.07 -14.59 -20.67
N MET A 351 23.70 -13.43 -20.91
CA MET A 351 23.13 -12.12 -20.51
C MET A 351 21.93 -11.68 -21.36
N THR A 352 21.68 -12.37 -22.47
CA THR A 352 20.45 -12.23 -23.26
C THR A 352 19.27 -13.02 -22.67
N SER A 353 19.49 -13.79 -21.60
CA SER A 353 18.45 -14.57 -20.93
C SER A 353 17.60 -13.69 -19.99
N GLN A 354 16.42 -14.17 -19.60
CA GLN A 354 15.50 -13.46 -18.70
C GLN A 354 16.01 -13.48 -17.25
N CYS A 355 16.84 -12.51 -16.85
CA CYS A 355 17.38 -12.40 -15.49
C CYS A 355 16.29 -12.48 -14.39
N LEU A 356 15.12 -11.91 -14.67
CA LEU A 356 13.99 -11.83 -13.75
C LEU A 356 13.43 -13.22 -13.38
N SER A 357 13.55 -14.23 -14.24
CA SER A 357 12.99 -15.56 -13.94
C SER A 357 13.64 -16.24 -12.73
N CYS A 358 14.91 -15.92 -12.46
CA CYS A 358 15.64 -16.44 -11.30
C CYS A 358 15.78 -15.40 -10.19
N HIS A 359 16.00 -14.13 -10.54
CA HIS A 359 16.34 -13.08 -9.56
C HIS A 359 15.13 -12.30 -9.03
N MET A 360 14.02 -12.27 -9.77
CA MET A 360 12.80 -11.55 -9.42
C MET A 360 11.56 -12.33 -9.89
N PRO A 361 11.42 -13.61 -9.55
CA PRO A 361 10.34 -14.43 -10.10
C PRO A 361 8.97 -13.89 -9.63
N PRO A 362 7.93 -13.99 -10.48
CA PRO A 362 6.57 -13.81 -10.00
C PRO A 362 6.22 -14.94 -9.03
N VAL A 363 5.61 -14.57 -7.91
CA VAL A 363 5.19 -15.49 -6.85
C VAL A 363 3.71 -15.35 -6.61
N GLU A 364 3.02 -16.48 -6.55
CA GLU A 364 1.62 -16.55 -6.16
C GLU A 364 1.50 -16.54 -4.64
N VAL A 365 0.96 -15.46 -4.08
CA VAL A 365 0.76 -15.30 -2.63
C VAL A 365 -0.60 -15.81 -2.18
N GLN A 366 -1.56 -15.85 -3.11
CA GLN A 366 -2.85 -16.51 -3.01
C GLN A 366 -3.29 -16.85 -4.43
N LYS A 367 -4.16 -17.85 -4.60
CA LYS A 367 -4.74 -18.22 -5.90
C LYS A 367 -5.21 -16.96 -6.67
N HIS A 368 -4.79 -16.84 -7.93
CA HIS A 368 -5.08 -15.71 -8.83
C HIS A 368 -4.40 -14.38 -8.46
N LEU A 369 -3.53 -14.37 -7.45
CA LEU A 369 -2.86 -13.17 -6.98
C LEU A 369 -1.34 -13.38 -6.97
N ARG A 370 -0.69 -12.82 -7.99
CA ARG A 370 0.76 -12.94 -8.23
C ARG A 370 1.44 -11.59 -8.15
N PHE A 371 2.64 -11.56 -7.59
CA PHE A 371 3.48 -10.37 -7.51
C PHE A 371 4.92 -10.71 -7.88
N THR A 372 5.63 -9.78 -8.49
CA THR A 372 7.07 -9.91 -8.74
C THR A 372 7.85 -9.76 -7.43
N ASP A 373 8.73 -10.72 -7.13
CA ASP A 373 9.61 -10.62 -5.96
C ASP A 373 10.66 -9.53 -6.18
N HIS A 374 10.57 -8.47 -5.37
CA HIS A 374 11.51 -7.36 -5.40
C HIS A 374 12.66 -7.52 -4.40
N TRP A 375 12.70 -8.62 -3.65
CA TRP A 375 13.90 -9.03 -2.93
C TRP A 375 14.81 -9.81 -3.88
N ILE A 376 15.63 -9.05 -4.61
CA ILE A 376 16.41 -9.49 -5.76
C ILE A 376 17.49 -10.48 -5.32
N ARG A 377 17.22 -11.78 -5.54
CA ARG A 377 18.11 -12.90 -5.21
C ARG A 377 17.65 -14.16 -5.96
N ILE A 378 18.53 -15.16 -6.01
CA ILE A 378 18.10 -16.52 -6.37
C ILE A 378 17.45 -17.13 -5.13
N ARG A 379 16.17 -17.53 -5.23
CA ARG A 379 15.41 -18.12 -4.12
C ARG A 379 15.93 -19.51 -3.78
N GLY A 380 16.11 -19.82 -2.49
CA GLY A 380 16.51 -21.15 -2.03
C GLY A 380 15.39 -22.19 -2.12
N ASP A 381 15.73 -23.47 -1.98
CA ASP A 381 14.78 -24.60 -2.13
C ASP A 381 13.58 -24.50 -1.16
N SER A 382 13.81 -24.08 0.08
CA SER A 382 12.75 -23.89 1.09
C SER A 382 11.76 -22.78 0.72
N GLU A 383 12.20 -21.78 -0.03
CA GLU A 383 11.36 -20.67 -0.52
C GLU A 383 10.60 -21.04 -1.81
N GLN A 384 11.08 -22.03 -2.55
CA GLN A 384 10.42 -22.57 -3.73
C GLN A 384 9.34 -23.61 -3.37
N ALA A 385 9.58 -24.41 -2.32
CA ALA A 385 8.65 -25.42 -1.83
C ALA A 385 7.33 -24.85 -1.27
N THR A 386 7.27 -23.54 -0.98
CA THR A 386 6.07 -22.84 -0.51
C THR A 386 5.22 -22.24 -1.64
N GLN A 387 5.64 -22.41 -2.91
CA GLN A 387 4.84 -22.03 -4.07
C GLN A 387 3.77 -23.10 -4.33
N PRO A 388 2.51 -22.72 -4.61
CA PRO A 388 1.60 -23.62 -5.29
C PRO A 388 2.23 -24.00 -6.63
N VAL A 389 2.37 -25.30 -6.90
CA VAL A 389 2.84 -25.78 -8.19
C VAL A 389 1.88 -25.25 -9.26
N PRO A 390 2.36 -24.53 -10.30
CA PRO A 390 1.50 -24.12 -11.41
C PRO A 390 0.90 -25.37 -12.04
N GLN A 391 -0.43 -25.46 -12.12
CA GLN A 391 -1.10 -26.49 -12.92
C GLN A 391 -1.08 -26.10 -14.40
#